data_AF-C0PFQ1-F1
#
_entry.id   AF-C0PFQ1-F1
#
_cell.length_a   1.000
_cell.length_b   1.000
_cell.length_c   1.000
_cell.angle_alpha   90.00
_cell.angle_beta   90.00
_cell.angle_gamma   90.00
#
_symmetry.space_group_name_H-M   'P 1'
#
loop_
_entity.id
_entity.type
_entity.pdbx_description
1 polymer ?
#
loop_
_entity_poly.entity_id
_entity_poly.type
_entity_poly.pdbx_seq_one_letter_code
_entity_poly.pdbx_strand_id
1 'polypeptide(L)'
;MDPASEELERRSRYLSSLIRRTKLSAVPAPSQPEPEPGVTQPTPEPEPESAVEKRGEAKAEPVVDEEEKREAKQAGDGKGKEIKGKDDGGPKEDNRRKVSVRVRAADMPLPLQRRAVRLAYEAIAAMPRLDSKRLALALKKEFDTAYGPAWHCIVGTSFGSYVTHSLGGFLYFSVDKAYILLFRTAVEPLVRPR
;
A
#
# COMPACT_ATOMS: atom_id res chain seq x y z
N MET A 1 -19.33 -28.86 -16.46
CA MET A 1 -19.54 -27.60 -15.73
C MET A 1 -18.58 -27.59 -14.55
N ASP A 2 -17.93 -26.46 -14.28
CA ASP A 2 -17.02 -26.29 -13.14
C ASP A 2 -17.84 -26.11 -11.85
N PRO A 3 -17.59 -26.88 -10.77
CA PRO A 3 -18.27 -26.73 -9.48
C PRO A 3 -18.29 -25.29 -8.93
N ALA A 4 -17.22 -24.52 -9.18
CA ALA A 4 -17.13 -23.14 -8.72
C ALA A 4 -18.13 -22.22 -9.45
N SER A 5 -18.36 -22.46 -10.74
CA SER A 5 -19.28 -21.69 -11.56
C SER A 5 -20.73 -21.93 -11.15
N GLU A 6 -21.11 -23.17 -10.86
CA GLU A 6 -22.47 -23.53 -10.42
C GLU A 6 -22.83 -22.89 -9.07
N GLU A 7 -21.88 -22.88 -8.11
CA GLU A 7 -22.09 -22.26 -6.80
C GLU A 7 -22.20 -20.72 -6.91
N LEU A 8 -21.42 -20.08 -7.79
CA LEU A 8 -21.55 -18.65 -8.05
C LEU A 8 -22.91 -18.31 -8.64
N GLU A 9 -23.39 -19.12 -9.58
CA GLU A 9 -24.69 -18.93 -10.22
C GLU A 9 -25.84 -19.13 -9.21
N ARG A 10 -25.71 -20.12 -8.31
CA ARG A 10 -26.66 -20.36 -7.21
C ARG A 10 -26.73 -19.16 -6.26
N ARG A 11 -25.58 -18.59 -5.87
CA ARG A 11 -25.51 -17.40 -5.01
C ARG A 11 -26.09 -16.16 -5.68
N SER A 12 -25.81 -15.97 -6.98
CA SER A 12 -26.36 -14.87 -7.78
C SER A 12 -27.88 -14.89 -7.83
N ARG A 13 -28.47 -16.08 -8.07
CA ARG A 13 -29.93 -16.25 -8.08
C ARG A 13 -30.55 -15.99 -6.71
N TYR A 14 -29.90 -16.45 -5.63
CA TYR A 14 -30.38 -16.21 -4.26
C TYR A 14 -30.37 -14.73 -3.88
N LEU A 15 -29.27 -14.02 -4.16
CA LEU A 15 -29.17 -12.57 -3.91
C LEU A 15 -30.19 -11.78 -4.72
N SER A 16 -30.41 -12.14 -5.99
CA SER A 16 -31.42 -11.51 -6.83
C SER A 16 -32.84 -11.69 -6.28
N SER A 17 -33.13 -12.88 -5.74
CA SER A 17 -34.41 -13.18 -5.07
C SER A 17 -34.59 -12.36 -3.79
N LEU A 18 -33.54 -12.26 -2.96
CA LEU A 18 -33.53 -11.43 -1.75
C LEU A 18 -33.82 -9.97 -2.07
N ILE A 19 -33.07 -9.36 -3.00
CA ILE A 19 -33.25 -7.96 -3.40
C ILE A 19 -34.69 -7.71 -3.89
N ARG A 20 -35.24 -8.63 -4.69
CA ARG A 20 -36.61 -8.50 -5.18
C ARG A 20 -37.63 -8.56 -4.03
N ARG A 21 -37.41 -9.43 -3.05
CA ARG A 21 -38.27 -9.55 -1.87
C ARG A 21 -38.21 -8.29 -1.00
N THR A 22 -37.03 -7.72 -0.79
CA THR A 22 -36.85 -6.48 -0.02
C THR A 22 -37.48 -5.27 -0.72
N LYS A 23 -37.39 -5.21 -2.06
CA LYS A 23 -38.06 -4.14 -2.85
C LYS A 23 -39.58 -4.25 -2.83
N LEU A 24 -40.13 -5.47 -2.73
CA LEU A 24 -41.58 -5.72 -2.68
C LEU A 24 -42.16 -5.57 -1.26
N SER A 25 -41.35 -5.72 -0.20
CA SER A 25 -41.80 -5.53 1.18
C SER A 25 -41.64 -4.08 1.69
N ALA A 26 -41.07 -3.18 0.88
CA ALA A 26 -40.97 -1.78 1.23
C ALA A 26 -42.36 -1.11 1.10
N VAL A 27 -43.06 -1.02 2.23
CA VAL A 27 -44.30 -0.25 2.39
C VAL A 27 -44.04 1.19 1.93
N PRO A 28 -44.86 1.76 1.04
CA PRO A 28 -44.69 3.14 0.62
C PRO A 28 -44.92 4.05 1.82
N ALA A 29 -43.94 4.91 2.13
CA ALA A 29 -44.09 5.92 3.16
C ALA A 29 -45.29 6.83 2.82
N PRO A 30 -46.13 7.20 3.80
CA PRO A 30 -47.28 8.07 3.55
C PRO A 30 -46.80 9.43 3.04
N SER A 31 -47.37 9.85 1.92
CA SER A 31 -47.19 11.15 1.30
C SER A 31 -47.55 12.27 2.29
N GLN A 32 -46.55 12.99 2.78
CA GLN A 32 -46.78 14.25 3.50
C GLN A 32 -47.22 15.33 2.48
N PRO A 33 -48.18 16.20 2.85
CA PRO A 33 -48.66 17.25 1.96
C PRO A 33 -47.58 18.33 1.80
N GLU A 34 -47.39 18.79 0.56
CA GLU A 34 -46.44 19.84 0.20
C GLU A 34 -46.70 21.15 0.98
N PRO A 35 -45.66 21.85 1.48
CA PRO A 35 -45.83 23.12 2.16
C PRO A 35 -45.79 24.29 1.16
N GLU A 36 -46.74 25.21 1.30
CA GLU A 36 -46.84 26.45 0.52
C GLU A 36 -45.67 27.43 0.78
N PRO A 37 -45.32 28.31 -0.19
CA PRO A 37 -44.11 29.12 -0.11
C PRO A 37 -44.37 30.44 0.62
N GLY A 38 -43.58 30.75 1.66
CA GLY A 38 -43.60 32.10 2.25
C GLY A 38 -42.71 32.35 3.46
N VAL A 39 -41.66 33.15 3.25
CA VAL A 39 -41.15 34.20 4.16
C VAL A 39 -40.25 33.78 5.36
N THR A 40 -38.93 33.82 5.12
CA THR A 40 -37.89 34.64 5.82
C THR A 40 -37.31 34.23 7.19
N GLN A 41 -35.95 34.11 7.22
CA GLN A 41 -34.95 34.53 8.25
C GLN A 41 -34.34 33.52 9.28
N PRO A 42 -33.12 33.75 9.87
CA PRO A 42 -31.85 33.07 9.52
C PRO A 42 -31.11 32.27 10.64
N THR A 43 -30.19 31.36 10.24
CA THR A 43 -28.89 30.82 10.79
C THR A 43 -28.66 30.78 12.34
N PRO A 44 -28.05 29.72 12.98
CA PRO A 44 -26.76 29.12 12.58
C PRO A 44 -26.49 27.59 12.79
N GLU A 45 -25.49 27.12 12.03
CA GLU A 45 -24.75 25.83 12.01
C GLU A 45 -24.06 25.48 13.36
N PRO A 46 -23.62 24.20 13.64
CA PRO A 46 -22.61 23.47 12.84
C PRO A 46 -22.69 21.90 12.76
N GLU A 47 -22.41 21.36 11.56
CA GLU A 47 -21.38 20.34 11.18
C GLU A 47 -21.31 18.91 11.83
N PRO A 48 -20.70 17.89 11.15
CA PRO A 48 -21.44 16.73 10.59
C PRO A 48 -20.79 15.34 10.85
N GLU A 49 -21.54 14.22 10.70
CA GLU A 49 -20.93 12.87 10.75
C GLU A 49 -21.49 11.83 9.75
N SER A 50 -20.58 11.40 8.87
CA SER A 50 -20.38 10.04 8.31
C SER A 50 -21.34 9.47 7.24
N ALA A 51 -20.87 9.52 5.98
CA ALA A 51 -21.26 8.60 4.92
C ALA A 51 -20.02 7.86 4.41
N VAL A 52 -19.98 6.53 4.56
CA VAL A 52 -18.91 5.66 4.05
C VAL A 52 -19.33 5.06 2.71
N GLU A 53 -18.46 5.27 1.74
CA GLU A 53 -18.48 4.89 0.33
C GLU A 53 -18.51 3.39 0.04
N LYS A 54 -19.15 3.06 -1.09
CA LYS A 54 -18.99 1.82 -1.84
C LYS A 54 -17.63 1.81 -2.56
N ARG A 55 -16.84 0.75 -2.41
CA ARG A 55 -15.62 0.53 -3.21
C ARG A 55 -15.83 -0.57 -4.24
N GLY A 56 -15.64 -0.20 -5.51
CA GLY A 56 -15.69 -1.10 -6.66
C GLY A 56 -14.41 -1.92 -6.86
N GLU A 57 -14.60 -3.06 -7.49
CA GLU A 57 -13.56 -3.97 -7.99
C GLU A 57 -12.75 -3.32 -9.13
N ALA A 58 -11.42 -3.43 -9.07
CA ALA A 58 -10.55 -3.19 -10.20
C ALA A 58 -9.62 -4.40 -10.38
N LYS A 59 -9.90 -5.18 -11.44
CA LYS A 59 -8.98 -6.13 -12.08
C LYS A 59 -7.77 -5.35 -12.60
N ALA A 60 -6.56 -5.88 -12.39
CA ALA A 60 -5.36 -5.48 -13.12
C ALA A 60 -4.75 -6.72 -13.76
N GLU A 61 -4.65 -6.72 -15.10
CA GLU A 61 -3.94 -7.71 -15.91
C GLU A 61 -2.46 -7.30 -16.10
N PRO A 62 -1.55 -8.25 -16.39
CA PRO A 62 -0.13 -7.95 -16.58
C PRO A 62 0.20 -7.64 -18.05
N VAL A 63 1.11 -6.70 -18.28
CA VAL A 63 1.77 -6.48 -19.58
C VAL A 63 3.28 -6.67 -19.41
N VAL A 64 3.79 -7.50 -20.32
CA VAL A 64 5.15 -7.97 -20.61
C VAL A 64 6.11 -6.87 -21.04
N ASP A 65 7.41 -7.06 -20.77
CA ASP A 65 8.50 -6.74 -21.72
C ASP A 65 9.75 -7.57 -21.35
N GLU A 66 10.07 -8.52 -22.23
CA GLU A 66 11.38 -9.17 -22.33
C GLU A 66 12.23 -8.40 -23.36
N GLU A 67 13.49 -8.09 -23.06
CA GLU A 67 14.51 -8.06 -24.12
C GLU A 67 15.93 -8.35 -23.58
N GLU A 68 16.61 -9.25 -24.28
CA GLU A 68 17.94 -9.82 -24.05
C GLU A 68 18.96 -9.20 -25.01
N LYS A 69 20.25 -9.17 -24.58
CA LYS A 69 21.48 -9.20 -25.41
C LYS A 69 21.92 -7.85 -26.02
N ARG A 70 23.20 -7.42 -25.98
CA ARG A 70 24.42 -7.97 -26.63
C ARG A 70 25.68 -7.28 -26.05
N GLU A 71 26.69 -8.04 -25.62
CA GLU A 71 27.98 -8.35 -26.29
C GLU A 71 29.16 -7.41 -25.96
N ALA A 72 30.32 -8.05 -25.78
CA ALA A 72 31.60 -7.49 -25.35
C ALA A 72 32.65 -7.55 -26.48
N LYS A 73 33.75 -6.82 -26.26
CA LYS A 73 35.00 -6.64 -27.05
C LYS A 73 34.94 -5.40 -27.96
N GLN A 74 35.92 -4.50 -27.95
CA GLN A 74 37.32 -4.76 -28.25
C GLN A 74 38.25 -3.65 -27.70
N ALA A 75 39.49 -4.05 -27.38
CA ALA A 75 40.60 -3.21 -26.96
C ALA A 75 41.18 -2.39 -28.13
N GLY A 76 41.68 -1.19 -27.83
CA GLY A 76 42.41 -0.32 -28.75
C GLY A 76 43.29 0.67 -28.00
N ASP A 77 44.56 0.31 -27.88
CA ASP A 77 45.66 1.08 -27.29
C ASP A 77 45.97 2.33 -28.13
N GLY A 78 46.10 3.50 -27.50
CA GLY A 78 46.31 4.78 -28.17
C GLY A 78 47.02 5.79 -27.27
N LYS A 79 48.34 5.71 -27.27
CA LYS A 79 49.32 6.53 -26.52
C LYS A 79 49.34 7.99 -27.01
N GLY A 80 49.14 8.96 -26.12
CA GLY A 80 49.20 10.40 -26.47
C GLY A 80 49.36 11.35 -25.27
N LYS A 81 50.63 11.60 -24.92
CA LYS A 81 51.28 12.73 -24.21
C LYS A 81 50.47 13.75 -23.36
N GLU A 82 50.99 13.92 -22.14
CA GLU A 82 50.81 14.99 -21.14
C GLU A 82 50.91 16.42 -21.69
N ILE A 83 50.01 17.31 -21.22
CA ILE A 83 50.33 18.70 -20.88
C ILE A 83 49.61 19.11 -19.59
N LYS A 84 50.40 19.78 -18.74
CA LYS A 84 50.22 20.24 -17.36
C LYS A 84 49.46 21.58 -17.27
N GLY A 85 48.46 21.67 -16.39
CA GLY A 85 47.84 22.91 -15.91
C GLY A 85 46.80 22.57 -14.83
N LYS A 86 47.14 22.68 -13.54
CA LYS A 86 47.09 23.88 -12.68
C LYS A 86 45.67 24.20 -12.19
N ASP A 87 45.44 23.76 -10.95
CA ASP A 87 44.73 24.42 -9.85
C ASP A 87 43.27 24.88 -10.08
N ASP A 88 42.33 24.20 -9.42
CA ASP A 88 41.38 24.83 -8.50
C ASP A 88 40.55 23.75 -7.78
N GLY A 89 40.79 23.61 -6.48
CA GLY A 89 40.09 22.67 -5.60
C GLY A 89 38.65 23.12 -5.34
N GLY A 90 37.73 22.70 -6.21
CA GLY A 90 36.29 22.80 -5.97
C GLY A 90 35.81 21.80 -4.90
N PRO A 91 34.75 22.13 -4.12
CA PRO A 91 34.21 21.24 -3.10
C PRO A 91 33.80 19.92 -3.72
N LYS A 92 34.23 18.79 -3.14
CA LYS A 92 33.70 17.47 -3.47
C LYS A 92 32.20 17.49 -3.16
N GLU A 93 31.37 17.61 -4.20
CA GLU A 93 29.94 17.34 -4.10
C GLU A 93 29.77 15.97 -3.44
N ASP A 94 29.18 15.97 -2.26
CA ASP A 94 28.72 14.78 -1.59
C ASP A 94 27.72 14.10 -2.54
N ASN A 95 28.18 13.05 -3.24
CA ASN A 95 27.38 12.26 -4.17
C ASN A 95 26.38 11.44 -3.35
N ARG A 96 25.40 12.14 -2.78
CA ARG A 96 24.34 11.61 -1.95
C ARG A 96 23.46 10.78 -2.87
N ARG A 97 23.75 9.48 -2.92
CA ARG A 97 23.02 8.49 -3.73
C ARG A 97 21.53 8.73 -3.54
N LYS A 98 20.85 9.09 -4.63
CA LYS A 98 19.41 9.31 -4.64
C LYS A 98 18.71 7.97 -4.42
N VAL A 99 18.24 7.73 -3.21
CA VAL A 99 17.45 6.54 -2.87
C VAL A 99 16.05 6.69 -3.44
N SER A 100 15.60 5.69 -4.17
CA SER A 100 14.27 5.64 -4.76
C SER A 100 13.29 4.97 -3.81
N VAL A 101 12.13 5.60 -3.59
CA VAL A 101 11.04 5.02 -2.79
C VAL A 101 9.78 4.97 -3.64
N ARG A 102 9.08 3.83 -3.64
CA ARG A 102 7.82 3.65 -4.36
C ARG A 102 6.83 2.84 -3.53
N VAL A 103 5.66 3.41 -3.27
CA VAL A 103 4.52 2.65 -2.71
C VAL A 103 3.84 1.90 -3.84
N ARG A 104 3.61 0.60 -3.67
CA ARG A 104 3.00 -0.29 -4.67
C ARG A 104 1.54 -0.60 -4.36
N ALA A 105 1.22 -0.81 -3.08
CA ALA A 105 -0.16 -0.97 -2.61
C ALA A 105 -0.23 -0.58 -1.13
N ALA A 106 -1.33 0.01 -0.70
CA ALA A 106 -1.54 0.39 0.70
C ALA A 106 -3.03 0.44 1.03
N ASP A 107 -3.35 -0.01 2.24
CA ASP A 107 -4.65 0.19 2.91
C ASP A 107 -4.49 1.04 4.19
N MET A 108 -3.24 1.28 4.58
CA MET A 108 -2.84 2.04 5.75
C MET A 108 -3.01 3.57 5.57
N PRO A 109 -3.39 4.35 6.60
CA PRO A 109 -3.45 5.82 6.50
C PRO A 109 -2.11 6.48 6.15
N LEU A 110 -2.12 7.58 5.38
CA LEU A 110 -0.93 8.27 4.91
C LEU A 110 0.12 8.61 6.01
N PRO A 111 -0.25 9.09 7.21
CA PRO A 111 0.72 9.35 8.28
C PRO A 111 1.50 8.09 8.67
N LEU A 112 0.82 6.94 8.69
CA LEU A 112 1.37 5.66 9.08
C LEU A 112 2.28 5.09 7.98
N GLN A 113 1.89 5.27 6.71
CA GLN A 113 2.73 4.96 5.55
C GLN A 113 4.05 5.74 5.58
N ARG A 114 3.99 7.06 5.82
CA ARG A 114 5.20 7.91 5.91
C ARG A 114 6.13 7.46 7.02
N ARG A 115 5.60 7.06 8.18
CA ARG A 115 6.41 6.51 9.28
C ARG A 115 7.10 5.21 8.86
N ALA A 116 6.38 4.28 8.24
CA ALA A 116 6.96 3.01 7.77
C ALA A 116 8.11 3.24 6.77
N VAL A 117 7.88 4.10 5.78
CA VAL A 117 8.86 4.46 4.76
C VAL A 117 10.10 5.10 5.39
N ARG A 118 9.91 6.05 6.31
CA ARG A 118 11.01 6.74 6.99
C ARG A 118 11.87 5.77 7.80
N LEU A 119 11.25 4.90 8.60
CA LEU A 119 11.95 3.90 9.39
C LEU A 119 12.74 2.93 8.50
N ALA A 120 12.15 2.49 7.39
CA ALA A 120 12.84 1.63 6.44
C ALA A 120 14.04 2.33 5.78
N TYR A 121 13.86 3.60 5.38
CA TYR A 121 14.92 4.41 4.81
C TYR A 121 16.09 4.61 5.78
N GLU A 122 15.80 5.02 7.02
CA GLU A 122 16.81 5.23 8.06
C GLU A 122 17.55 3.92 8.39
N ALA A 123 16.82 2.81 8.49
CA ALA A 123 17.41 1.50 8.74
C ALA A 123 18.31 1.04 7.58
N ILE A 124 17.90 1.23 6.33
CA ILE A 124 18.71 0.89 5.15
C ILE A 124 19.95 1.80 5.06
N ALA A 125 19.80 3.09 5.33
CA ALA A 125 20.92 4.04 5.34
C ALA A 125 21.97 3.71 6.42
N ALA A 126 21.53 3.17 7.56
CA ALA A 126 22.41 2.74 8.65
C ALA A 126 23.12 1.39 8.41
N MET A 127 22.72 0.63 7.38
CA MET A 127 23.26 -0.70 7.10
C MET A 127 24.16 -0.68 5.85
N PRO A 128 25.46 -1.00 5.95
CA PRO A 128 26.38 -1.02 4.79
C PRO A 128 25.96 -2.01 3.69
N ARG A 129 25.27 -3.08 4.09
CA ARG A 129 24.68 -4.09 3.21
C ARG A 129 23.27 -4.36 3.71
N LEU A 130 22.33 -4.58 2.79
CA LEU A 130 20.94 -4.89 3.14
C LEU A 130 20.87 -6.23 3.89
N ASP A 131 20.59 -6.18 5.18
CA ASP A 131 20.22 -7.34 6.00
C ASP A 131 18.69 -7.39 6.13
N SER A 132 18.07 -8.21 5.27
CA SER A 132 16.61 -8.35 5.21
C SER A 132 16.01 -8.79 6.55
N LYS A 133 16.70 -9.67 7.30
CA LYS A 133 16.20 -10.19 8.57
C LYS A 133 16.20 -9.09 9.63
N ARG A 134 17.30 -8.33 9.72
CA ARG A 134 17.41 -7.21 10.65
C ARG A 134 16.42 -6.09 10.34
N LEU A 135 16.23 -5.77 9.06
CA LEU A 135 15.25 -4.76 8.63
C LEU A 135 13.81 -5.19 8.97
N ALA A 136 13.45 -6.43 8.65
CA ALA A 136 12.12 -6.97 8.95
C ALA A 136 11.83 -6.96 10.46
N LEU A 137 12.80 -7.39 11.27
CA LEU A 137 12.69 -7.38 12.73
C LEU A 137 12.52 -5.96 13.28
N ALA A 138 13.30 -5.01 12.79
CA ALA A 138 13.24 -3.62 13.24
C ALA A 138 11.87 -2.99 12.96
N LEU A 139 11.37 -3.13 11.73
CA LEU A 139 10.05 -2.61 11.35
C LEU A 139 8.93 -3.28 12.14
N LYS A 140 8.93 -4.61 12.25
CA LYS A 140 7.92 -5.35 13.03
C LYS A 140 7.92 -4.89 14.49
N LYS A 141 9.10 -4.82 15.13
CA LYS A 141 9.21 -4.44 16.55
C LYS A 141 8.70 -3.03 16.79
N GLU A 142 9.07 -2.08 15.95
CA GLU A 142 8.64 -0.69 16.07
C GLU A 142 7.12 -0.56 15.92
N PHE A 143 6.53 -1.27 14.96
CA PHE A 143 5.09 -1.23 14.73
C PHE A 143 4.28 -1.98 15.81
N ASP A 144 4.74 -3.14 16.27
CA ASP A 144 4.14 -3.85 17.41
C ASP A 144 4.12 -2.97 18.66
N THR A 145 5.22 -2.24 18.91
CA THR A 145 5.36 -1.39 20.09
C THR A 145 4.47 -0.14 19.98
N ALA A 146 4.42 0.50 18.81
CA ALA A 146 3.71 1.76 18.63
C ALA A 146 2.20 1.59 18.37
N TYR A 147 1.78 0.48 17.75
CA TYR A 147 0.41 0.29 17.25
C TYR A 147 -0.26 -1.00 17.74
N GLY A 148 0.42 -1.73 18.62
CA GLY A 148 -0.03 -3.00 19.17
C GLY A 148 0.24 -4.19 18.23
N PRO A 149 0.33 -5.41 18.78
CA PRO A 149 0.52 -6.62 17.99
C PRO A 149 -0.75 -6.97 17.17
N ALA A 150 -0.67 -7.84 16.15
CA ALA A 150 0.51 -8.56 15.64
C ALA A 150 0.86 -8.09 14.22
N TRP A 151 1.91 -7.29 14.11
CA TRP A 151 2.48 -6.90 12.83
C TRP A 151 3.39 -7.99 12.27
N HIS A 152 3.42 -8.07 10.95
CA HIS A 152 4.29 -8.95 10.19
C HIS A 152 5.03 -8.10 9.17
N CYS A 153 6.30 -8.42 8.94
CA CYS A 153 7.12 -7.73 7.97
C CYS A 153 7.90 -8.74 7.14
N ILE A 154 7.81 -8.63 5.82
CA ILE A 154 8.57 -9.42 4.85
C ILE A 154 9.44 -8.46 4.07
N VAL A 155 10.72 -8.79 3.95
CA VAL A 155 11.72 -8.00 3.23
C VAL A 155 12.48 -8.93 2.29
N GLY A 156 12.61 -8.52 1.02
CA GLY A 156 13.38 -9.28 0.03
C GLY A 156 13.64 -8.47 -1.24
N THR A 157 14.45 -8.99 -2.14
CA THR A 157 14.66 -8.40 -3.47
C THR A 157 13.62 -8.87 -4.49
N SER A 158 13.02 -10.04 -4.26
CA SER A 158 11.91 -10.61 -5.01
C SER A 158 11.13 -11.57 -4.12
N PHE A 159 9.82 -11.46 -4.10
CA PHE A 159 8.91 -12.39 -3.43
C PHE A 159 7.49 -12.27 -4.02
N GLY A 160 6.72 -13.36 -3.94
CA GLY A 160 5.27 -13.34 -4.12
C GLY A 160 4.57 -13.37 -2.77
N SER A 161 3.41 -12.72 -2.66
CA SER A 161 2.62 -12.70 -1.42
C SER A 161 1.13 -12.76 -1.71
N TYR A 162 0.41 -13.59 -0.97
CA TYR A 162 -1.06 -13.62 -0.91
C TYR A 162 -1.46 -13.68 0.57
N VAL A 163 -1.73 -12.52 1.16
CA VAL A 163 -1.87 -12.38 2.63
C VAL A 163 -3.23 -11.80 3.01
N THR A 164 -3.86 -12.41 4.01
CA THR A 164 -5.00 -11.83 4.71
C THR A 164 -4.49 -10.89 5.79
N HIS A 165 -4.99 -9.66 5.81
CA HIS A 165 -4.58 -8.61 6.73
C HIS A 165 -5.79 -7.87 7.29
N SER A 166 -5.61 -7.21 8.42
CA SER A 166 -6.60 -6.31 9.00
C SER A 166 -6.70 -5.02 8.19
N LEU A 167 -7.91 -4.46 8.12
CA LEU A 167 -8.16 -3.15 7.50
C LEU A 167 -7.30 -2.06 8.14
N GLY A 168 -6.83 -1.11 7.34
CA GLY A 168 -5.93 -0.03 7.78
C GLY A 168 -4.51 -0.48 8.08
N GLY A 169 -4.21 -1.77 7.92
CA GLY A 169 -3.01 -2.41 8.45
C GLY A 169 -2.00 -2.84 7.40
N PHE A 170 -2.16 -2.51 6.11
CA PHE A 170 -1.36 -3.06 5.02
C PHE A 170 -0.58 -2.01 4.23
N LEU A 171 0.68 -2.30 3.95
CA LEU A 171 1.58 -1.49 3.14
C LEU A 171 2.60 -2.36 2.38
N TYR A 172 2.64 -2.21 1.06
CA TYR A 172 3.64 -2.77 0.18
C TYR A 172 4.39 -1.65 -0.54
N PHE A 173 5.70 -1.56 -0.34
CA PHE A 173 6.54 -0.52 -0.93
C PHE A 173 7.95 -1.04 -1.22
N SER A 174 8.71 -0.28 -2.01
CA SER A 174 10.12 -0.55 -2.27
C SER A 174 10.99 0.64 -1.91
N VAL A 175 12.19 0.35 -1.39
CA VAL A 175 13.29 1.29 -1.17
C VAL A 175 14.50 0.75 -1.92
N ASP A 176 14.89 1.44 -3.00
CA ASP A 176 15.85 0.98 -4.00
C ASP A 176 15.52 -0.41 -4.55
N LYS A 177 16.32 -1.42 -4.18
CA LYS A 177 16.16 -2.81 -4.61
C LYS A 177 15.44 -3.67 -3.56
N ALA A 178 15.16 -3.12 -2.38
CA ALA A 178 14.49 -3.82 -1.31
C ALA A 178 12.97 -3.62 -1.43
N TYR A 179 12.25 -4.72 -1.48
CA TYR A 179 10.80 -4.77 -1.40
C TYR A 179 10.40 -5.09 0.04
N ILE A 180 9.42 -4.36 0.56
CA ILE A 180 9.01 -4.41 1.95
C ILE A 180 7.49 -4.52 1.99
N LEU A 181 7.00 -5.61 2.56
CA LEU A 181 5.59 -5.85 2.84
C LEU A 181 5.38 -5.81 4.35
N LEU A 182 4.64 -4.82 4.83
CA LEU A 182 4.29 -4.64 6.25
C LEU A 182 2.78 -4.78 6.38
N PHE A 183 2.32 -5.74 7.18
CA PHE A 183 0.89 -5.94 7.39
C PHE A 183 0.53 -6.35 8.82
N ARG A 184 -0.64 -5.96 9.30
CA ARG A 184 -1.21 -6.39 10.58
C ARG A 184 -2.19 -7.54 10.37
N THR A 185 -2.17 -8.54 11.24
CA THR A 185 -3.17 -9.62 11.28
C THR A 185 -4.16 -9.39 12.41
N ALA A 186 -5.40 -9.85 12.21
CA ALA A 186 -6.38 -9.95 13.28
C ALA A 186 -5.96 -11.13 14.19
N VAL A 187 -5.36 -10.81 15.33
CA VAL A 187 -5.12 -11.80 16.39
C VAL A 187 -6.02 -11.43 17.56
N GLU A 188 -6.89 -12.34 17.94
CA GLU A 188 -7.61 -12.23 19.21
C GLU A 188 -6.62 -12.64 20.31
N PRO A 189 -6.26 -11.76 21.25
CA PRO A 189 -5.45 -12.18 22.39
C PRO A 189 -6.23 -13.23 23.15
N LEU A 190 -5.71 -14.46 23.23
CA LEU A 190 -6.28 -15.48 24.10
C LEU A 190 -6.05 -15.06 25.55
N VAL A 191 -6.99 -14.29 26.10
CA VAL A 191 -7.06 -14.02 27.54
C VAL A 191 -7.38 -15.35 28.21
N ARG A 192 -6.35 -16.00 28.77
CA ARG A 192 -6.58 -17.13 29.67
C ARG A 192 -7.12 -16.56 30.99
N PRO A 193 -8.33 -16.94 31.43
CA PRO A 193 -8.78 -16.59 32.77
C PRO A 193 -7.78 -17.16 33.79
N ARG A 194 -7.38 -16.30 34.74
CA ARG A 194 -6.51 -16.69 35.87
C ARG A 194 -7.29 -17.49 36.89
#